data_AF-A0A7V8BDP6-F1
#
_entry.id   AF-A0A7V8BDP6-F1
#
_cell.length_a   1.000
_cell.length_b   1.000
_cell.length_c   1.000
_cell.angle_alpha   90.00
_cell.angle_beta   90.00
_cell.angle_gamma   90.00
#
_symmetry.space_group_name_H-M   'P 1'
#
loop_
_entity.id
_entity.type
_entity.pdbx_description
1 polymer ?
#
loop_
_entity_poly.entity_id
_entity_poly.type
_entity_poly.pdbx_seq_one_letter_code
_entity_poly.pdbx_strand_id
1 'polypeptide(L)'
;MTARIDRTWLSRLDAPARAELESLSRESDAGLFEESLLAFAARQERAERPEIAARIYADLAQNAASPQHRERAQRNLDALEGRGPVGARAEILLRGLARQGSDPVLIGSMLAAGTVFRVTRLATLGRLSASPTANVLTRGFGARAVAGVAGFALEAPAFTLAGRLGSEALGRDQDWSGYALGRDLASSYLVLGGLKLAGWGSGAV
;
A
#
# COMPACT_ATOMS: atom_id res chain seq x y z
N MET A 1 -34.96 -0.93 16.30
CA MET A 1 -33.84 -1.85 16.03
C MET A 1 -32.56 -1.06 16.23
N THR A 2 -31.92 -1.20 17.38
CA THR A 2 -30.70 -0.46 17.71
C THR A 2 -29.53 -1.31 17.25
N ALA A 3 -28.86 -0.92 16.16
CA ALA A 3 -27.59 -1.52 15.76
C ALA A 3 -26.65 -1.43 16.96
N ARG A 4 -26.37 -2.57 17.59
CA ARG A 4 -25.60 -2.62 18.84
C ARG A 4 -24.14 -2.48 18.46
N ILE A 5 -23.70 -1.24 18.22
CA ILE A 5 -22.30 -0.91 18.04
C ILE A 5 -21.54 -1.45 19.26
N ASP A 6 -20.75 -2.49 19.04
CA ASP A 6 -19.98 -3.13 20.09
C ASP A 6 -19.03 -2.11 20.72
N ARG A 7 -19.20 -1.83 22.01
CA ARG A 7 -18.41 -0.81 22.71
C ARG A 7 -16.92 -1.15 22.81
N THR A 8 -16.54 -2.41 22.55
CA THR A 8 -15.16 -2.87 22.70
C THR A 8 -14.17 -2.18 21.75
N TRP A 9 -14.61 -1.73 20.57
CA TRP A 9 -13.73 -1.06 19.61
C TRP A 9 -13.77 0.47 19.69
N LEU A 10 -14.73 1.05 20.41
CA LEU A 10 -14.78 2.50 20.66
C LEU A 10 -13.52 3.01 21.35
N SER A 11 -12.89 2.18 22.19
CA SER A 11 -11.62 2.50 22.86
C SER A 11 -10.44 2.66 21.90
N ARG A 12 -10.54 2.13 20.67
CA ARG A 12 -9.50 2.24 19.63
C ARG A 12 -9.68 3.47 18.74
N LEU A 13 -10.82 4.15 18.84
CA LEU A 13 -11.05 5.40 18.15
C LEU A 13 -10.39 6.56 18.90
N ASP A 14 -9.84 7.51 18.14
CA ASP A 14 -9.42 8.79 18.69
C ASP A 14 -10.63 9.62 19.17
N ALA A 15 -10.36 10.65 19.96
CA ALA A 15 -11.39 11.55 20.49
C ALA A 15 -12.31 12.15 19.40
N PRO A 16 -11.81 12.67 18.25
CA PRO A 16 -12.67 13.22 17.22
C PRO A 16 -13.57 12.17 16.56
N ALA A 17 -13.05 10.98 16.22
CA ALA A 17 -13.89 9.94 15.60
C ALA A 17 -14.95 9.39 16.56
N ARG A 18 -14.65 9.34 17.87
CA ARG A 18 -15.65 8.99 18.89
C ARG A 18 -16.77 10.02 18.95
N ALA A 19 -16.44 11.31 19.02
CA ALA A 19 -17.42 12.38 19.05
C ALA A 19 -18.32 12.38 17.81
N GLU A 20 -17.73 12.11 16.64
CA GLU A 20 -18.46 11.97 15.39
C GLU A 20 -19.42 10.77 15.44
N LEU A 21 -18.96 9.60 15.84
CA LEU A 21 -19.80 8.40 15.94
C LEU A 21 -20.94 8.57 16.97
N GLU A 22 -20.65 9.23 18.10
CA GLU A 22 -21.68 9.63 19.08
C GLU A 22 -22.70 10.58 18.46
N SER A 23 -22.27 11.54 17.64
CA SER A 23 -23.17 12.42 16.89
C SER A 23 -24.05 11.63 15.92
N LEU A 24 -23.46 10.69 15.16
CA LEU A 24 -24.20 9.82 14.23
C LEU A 24 -25.24 8.96 14.96
N SER A 25 -24.92 8.47 16.16
CA SER A 25 -25.86 7.65 16.95
C SER A 25 -27.15 8.37 17.37
N ARG A 26 -27.20 9.71 17.25
CA ARG A 26 -28.39 10.52 17.53
C ARG A 26 -29.29 10.70 16.30
N GLU A 27 -28.83 10.28 15.12
CA GLU A 27 -29.63 10.34 13.91
C GLU A 27 -30.84 9.42 14.03
N SER A 28 -32.02 9.98 13.80
CA SER A 28 -33.29 9.26 13.99
C SER A 28 -33.76 8.58 12.70
N ASP A 29 -33.37 9.13 11.54
CA ASP A 29 -33.66 8.54 10.25
C ASP A 29 -32.66 7.39 9.96
N ALA A 30 -33.20 6.19 9.76
CA ALA A 30 -32.38 5.00 9.54
C ALA A 30 -31.55 5.08 8.24
N GLY A 31 -32.11 5.68 7.18
CA GLY A 31 -31.41 5.82 5.90
C GLY A 31 -30.26 6.82 5.98
N LEU A 32 -30.49 7.97 6.63
CA LEU A 32 -29.45 8.97 6.87
C LEU A 32 -28.36 8.45 7.81
N PHE A 33 -28.74 7.66 8.82
CA PHE A 33 -27.80 7.02 9.71
C PHE A 33 -26.87 6.06 8.94
N GLU A 34 -27.44 5.20 8.10
CA GLU A 34 -26.67 4.25 7.28
C GLU A 34 -25.71 4.94 6.31
N GLU A 35 -26.16 5.95 5.57
CA GLU A 35 -25.28 6.69 4.64
C GLU A 35 -24.18 7.45 5.41
N SER A 36 -24.50 8.04 6.56
CA SER A 36 -23.51 8.71 7.39
C SER A 36 -22.49 7.73 7.96
N LEU A 37 -22.91 6.52 8.32
CA LEU A 37 -22.04 5.45 8.81
C LEU A 37 -21.14 4.89 7.70
N LEU A 38 -21.65 4.77 6.46
CA LEU A 38 -20.82 4.47 5.27
C LEU A 38 -19.75 5.55 5.05
N ALA A 39 -20.13 6.82 5.13
CA ALA A 39 -19.19 7.93 4.98
C ALA A 39 -18.13 7.94 6.10
N PHE A 40 -18.54 7.60 7.32
CA PHE A 40 -17.64 7.45 8.47
C PHE A 40 -16.64 6.32 8.27
N ALA A 41 -17.09 5.14 7.85
CA ALA A 41 -16.20 4.02 7.51
C ALA A 41 -15.16 4.40 6.44
N ALA A 42 -15.58 5.11 5.40
CA ALA A 42 -14.68 5.60 4.36
C ALA A 42 -13.65 6.63 4.88
N ARG A 43 -13.99 7.43 5.91
CA ARG A 43 -13.01 8.30 6.60
C ARG A 43 -12.02 7.48 7.41
N GLN A 44 -12.47 6.45 8.13
CA GLN A 44 -11.57 5.57 8.89
C GLN A 44 -10.60 4.81 7.98
N GLU A 45 -11.06 4.37 6.80
CA GLU A 45 -10.20 3.78 5.77
C GLU A 45 -9.11 4.77 5.33
N ARG A 46 -9.46 6.02 5.05
CA ARG A 46 -8.50 7.07 4.67
C ARG A 46 -7.55 7.45 5.81
N ALA A 47 -7.96 7.23 7.05
CA ALA A 47 -7.16 7.44 8.25
C ALA A 47 -6.28 6.22 8.62
N GLU A 48 -6.11 5.28 7.69
CA GLU A 48 -5.30 4.06 7.86
C GLU A 48 -5.76 3.17 9.03
N ARG A 49 -7.07 3.14 9.28
CA ARG A 49 -7.72 2.25 10.26
C ARG A 49 -8.62 1.23 9.57
N PRO A 50 -8.08 0.37 8.69
CA PRO A 50 -8.88 -0.52 7.86
C PRO A 50 -9.68 -1.53 8.69
N GLU A 51 -9.23 -1.91 9.88
CA GLU A 51 -9.94 -2.85 10.74
C GLU A 51 -11.25 -2.26 11.27
N ILE A 52 -11.27 -0.96 11.56
CA ILE A 52 -12.47 -0.26 12.01
C ILE A 52 -13.42 -0.09 10.84
N ALA A 53 -12.91 0.34 9.67
CA ALA A 53 -13.70 0.45 8.46
C ALA A 53 -14.35 -0.89 8.07
N ALA A 54 -13.58 -1.97 8.06
CA ALA A 54 -14.07 -3.31 7.75
C ALA A 54 -15.17 -3.77 8.71
N ARG A 55 -15.03 -3.51 10.01
CA ARG A 55 -16.08 -3.83 11.00
C ARG A 55 -17.38 -3.08 10.73
N ILE A 56 -17.29 -1.78 10.43
CA ILE A 56 -18.46 -0.96 10.13
C ILE A 56 -19.14 -1.43 8.84
N TYR A 57 -18.36 -1.72 7.79
CA TYR A 57 -18.92 -2.25 6.55
C TYR A 57 -19.54 -3.63 6.74
N ALA A 58 -18.93 -4.52 7.54
CA ALA A 58 -19.50 -5.82 7.86
C ALA A 58 -20.84 -5.72 8.61
N ASP A 59 -20.95 -4.78 9.55
CA ASP A 59 -22.20 -4.51 10.27
C ASP A 59 -23.29 -4.00 9.31
N LEU A 60 -22.96 -3.02 8.46
CA LEU A 60 -23.89 -2.49 7.46
C LEU A 60 -24.28 -3.53 6.40
N ALA A 61 -23.36 -4.38 5.97
CA ALA A 61 -23.62 -5.45 5.01
C ALA A 61 -24.58 -6.53 5.57
N GLN A 62 -24.68 -6.67 6.89
CA GLN A 62 -25.59 -7.61 7.54
C GLN A 62 -26.90 -6.95 7.95
N ASN A 63 -26.83 -5.73 8.49
CA ASN A 63 -27.91 -5.12 9.26
C ASN A 63 -28.57 -3.90 8.60
N ALA A 64 -28.00 -3.35 7.50
CA ALA A 64 -28.62 -2.20 6.83
C ALA A 64 -30.04 -2.55 6.32
N ALA A 65 -30.98 -1.65 6.58
CA ALA A 65 -32.37 -1.75 6.13
C ALA A 65 -32.47 -1.57 4.61
N SER A 66 -31.68 -0.65 4.04
CA SER A 66 -31.65 -0.41 2.59
C SER A 66 -30.79 -1.47 1.86
N PRO A 67 -31.34 -2.16 0.83
CA PRO A 67 -30.56 -3.06 -0.02
C PRO A 67 -29.37 -2.36 -0.68
N GLN A 68 -29.53 -1.10 -1.09
CA GLN A 68 -28.48 -0.32 -1.74
C GLN A 68 -27.29 -0.08 -0.80
N HIS A 69 -27.55 0.26 0.47
CA HIS A 69 -26.48 0.45 1.46
C HIS A 69 -25.79 -0.88 1.78
N ARG A 70 -26.56 -1.98 1.85
CA ARG A 70 -26.03 -3.33 2.08
C ARG A 70 -25.05 -3.75 0.98
N GLU A 71 -25.45 -3.61 -0.28
CA GLU A 71 -24.60 -3.93 -1.43
C GLU A 71 -23.35 -3.05 -1.51
N ARG A 72 -23.49 -1.77 -1.20
CA ARG A 72 -22.35 -0.83 -1.16
C ARG A 72 -21.37 -1.20 -0.04
N ALA A 73 -21.87 -1.51 1.15
CA ALA A 73 -21.06 -1.95 2.28
C ALA A 73 -20.32 -3.26 1.97
N GLN A 74 -21.01 -4.26 1.39
CA GLN A 74 -20.40 -5.53 1.00
C GLN A 74 -19.30 -5.34 -0.04
N ARG A 75 -19.53 -4.52 -1.07
CA ARG A 75 -18.50 -4.23 -2.08
C ARG A 75 -17.24 -3.61 -1.48
N ASN A 76 -17.40 -2.68 -0.54
CA ASN A 76 -16.26 -2.05 0.13
C ASN A 76 -15.55 -3.03 1.07
N LEU A 77 -16.30 -3.87 1.79
CA LEU A 77 -15.75 -4.92 2.63
C LEU A 77 -14.93 -5.93 1.81
N ASP A 78 -15.49 -6.44 0.71
CA ASP A 78 -14.80 -7.36 -0.19
C ASP A 78 -13.49 -6.75 -0.67
N ALA A 79 -13.51 -5.47 -1.07
CA ALA A 79 -12.32 -4.77 -1.54
C ALA A 79 -11.24 -4.65 -0.45
N LEU A 80 -11.61 -4.39 0.81
CA LEU A 80 -10.69 -4.38 1.96
C LEU A 80 -10.13 -5.77 2.28
N GLU A 81 -10.93 -6.82 2.12
CA GLU A 81 -10.51 -8.21 2.32
C GLU A 81 -9.72 -8.78 1.11
N GLY A 82 -9.50 -7.97 0.07
CA GLY A 82 -8.83 -8.38 -1.16
C GLY A 82 -9.67 -9.31 -2.04
N ARG A 83 -10.97 -9.42 -1.77
CA ARG A 83 -11.99 -10.15 -2.55
C ARG A 83 -12.65 -9.21 -3.56
N GLY A 84 -13.39 -9.78 -4.52
CA GLY A 84 -14.12 -9.02 -5.53
C GLY A 84 -13.36 -8.73 -6.84
N PRO A 85 -14.00 -7.99 -7.77
CA PRO A 85 -13.50 -7.78 -9.12
C PRO A 85 -12.15 -7.03 -9.10
N VAL A 86 -11.24 -7.43 -10.00
CA VAL A 86 -9.89 -6.87 -10.11
C VAL A 86 -9.90 -5.34 -10.26
N GLY A 87 -10.92 -4.78 -10.91
CA GLY A 87 -11.05 -3.32 -11.10
C GLY A 87 -11.19 -2.53 -9.80
N ALA A 88 -12.02 -2.98 -8.86
CA ALA A 88 -12.19 -2.30 -7.57
C ALA A 88 -10.91 -2.36 -6.73
N ARG A 89 -10.20 -3.49 -6.77
CA ARG A 89 -8.89 -3.65 -6.12
C ARG A 89 -7.84 -2.76 -6.75
N ALA A 90 -7.79 -2.70 -8.08
CA ALA A 90 -6.88 -1.82 -8.80
C ALA A 90 -7.14 -0.35 -8.48
N GLU A 91 -8.39 0.08 -8.35
CA GLU A 91 -8.72 1.46 -7.98
C GLU A 91 -8.21 1.83 -6.58
N ILE A 92 -8.41 0.96 -5.58
CA ILE A 92 -7.89 1.20 -4.21
C ILE A 92 -6.37 1.25 -4.22
N LEU A 93 -5.71 0.30 -4.90
CA LEU A 93 -4.26 0.28 -5.02
C LEU A 93 -3.72 1.51 -5.76
N LEU A 94 -4.36 1.93 -6.85
CA LEU A 94 -3.98 3.13 -7.62
C LEU A 94 -4.21 4.41 -6.82
N ARG A 95 -5.28 4.50 -6.04
CA ARG A 95 -5.55 5.65 -5.17
C ARG A 95 -4.54 5.74 -4.03
N GLY A 96 -4.18 4.60 -3.45
CA GLY A 96 -3.08 4.47 -2.50
C GLY A 96 -1.75 4.91 -3.12
N LEU A 97 -1.44 4.41 -4.31
CA LEU A 97 -0.23 4.73 -5.07
C LEU A 97 -0.15 6.23 -5.42
N ALA A 98 -1.26 6.84 -5.85
CA ALA A 98 -1.31 8.27 -6.16
C ALA A 98 -1.06 9.15 -4.92
N ARG A 99 -1.58 8.74 -3.76
CA ARG A 99 -1.29 9.42 -2.47
C ARG A 99 0.15 9.22 -2.04
N GLN A 100 0.65 7.99 -2.12
CA GLN A 100 2.03 7.64 -1.83
C GLN A 100 3.02 8.37 -2.74
N GLY A 101 2.68 8.54 -4.01
CA GLY A 101 3.47 9.32 -4.97
C GLY A 101 3.55 10.81 -4.64
N SER A 102 2.72 11.30 -3.72
CA SER A 102 2.78 12.68 -3.21
C SER A 102 3.50 12.77 -1.85
N ASP A 103 3.90 11.64 -1.23
CA ASP A 103 4.65 11.65 0.03
C ASP A 103 6.13 11.98 -0.26
N PRO A 104 6.66 13.11 0.27
CA PRO A 104 8.06 13.50 0.06
C PRO A 104 9.05 12.44 0.55
N VAL A 105 8.72 11.65 1.57
CA VAL A 105 9.56 10.54 2.05
C VAL A 105 9.62 9.43 1.03
N LEU A 106 8.47 9.08 0.44
CA LEU A 106 8.41 8.01 -0.55
C LEU A 106 9.14 8.41 -1.82
N ILE A 107 8.98 9.65 -2.28
CA ILE A 107 9.76 10.22 -3.38
C ILE A 107 11.26 10.18 -3.08
N GLY A 108 11.66 10.61 -1.87
CA GLY A 108 13.06 10.57 -1.44
C GLY A 108 13.63 9.15 -1.40
N SER A 109 12.86 8.18 -0.90
CA SER A 109 13.26 6.78 -0.84
C SER A 109 13.36 6.13 -2.24
N MET A 110 12.45 6.47 -3.16
CA MET A 110 12.52 6.04 -4.56
C MET A 110 13.76 6.60 -5.25
N LEU A 111 14.08 7.88 -5.00
CA LEU A 111 15.27 8.51 -5.54
C LEU A 111 16.55 7.85 -4.99
N ALA A 112 16.60 7.60 -3.68
CA ALA A 112 17.72 6.91 -3.04
C ALA A 112 17.88 5.47 -3.55
N ALA A 113 16.80 4.70 -3.68
CA ALA A 113 16.84 3.35 -4.22
C ALA A 113 17.30 3.35 -5.69
N GLY A 114 16.79 4.31 -6.48
CA GLY A 114 17.18 4.47 -7.88
C GLY A 114 18.66 4.81 -8.09
N THR A 115 19.26 5.61 -7.19
CA THR A 115 20.70 5.89 -7.25
C THR A 115 21.52 4.65 -6.92
N VAL A 116 21.13 3.88 -5.88
CA VAL A 116 21.77 2.59 -5.54
C VAL A 116 21.70 1.62 -6.71
N PHE A 117 20.54 1.50 -7.36
CA PHE A 117 20.40 0.65 -8.56
C PHE A 117 21.36 1.07 -9.67
N ARG A 118 21.41 2.37 -10.01
CA ARG A 118 22.27 2.89 -11.08
C ARG A 118 23.75 2.69 -10.78
N VAL A 119 24.19 3.00 -9.56
CA VAL A 119 25.59 2.82 -9.12
C VAL A 119 25.98 1.34 -9.16
N THR A 120 25.15 0.46 -8.59
CA THR A 120 25.40 -0.98 -8.58
C THR A 120 25.47 -1.54 -10.00
N ARG A 121 24.53 -1.14 -10.86
CA ARG A 121 24.51 -1.56 -12.26
C ARG A 121 25.77 -1.10 -12.99
N LEU A 122 26.19 0.15 -12.82
CA LEU A 122 27.42 0.69 -13.43
C LEU A 122 28.67 -0.03 -12.91
N ALA A 123 28.78 -0.26 -11.61
CA ALA A 123 29.89 -0.99 -11.01
C ALA A 123 29.96 -2.43 -11.53
N THR A 124 28.80 -3.10 -11.64
CA THR A 124 28.72 -4.47 -12.17
C THR A 124 29.09 -4.50 -13.65
N LEU A 125 28.60 -3.56 -14.46
CA LEU A 125 28.98 -3.45 -15.87
C LEU A 125 30.47 -3.15 -16.04
N GLY A 126 31.04 -2.25 -15.24
CA GLY A 126 32.47 -1.93 -15.24
C GLY A 126 33.34 -3.13 -14.86
N ARG A 127 32.90 -3.95 -13.90
CA ARG A 127 33.59 -5.18 -13.53
C ARG A 127 33.49 -6.26 -14.62
N LEU A 128 32.32 -6.38 -15.26
CA LEU A 128 32.11 -7.34 -16.36
C LEU A 128 32.86 -6.94 -17.64
N SER A 129 32.98 -5.65 -17.94
CA SER A 129 33.73 -5.16 -19.09
C SER A 129 35.24 -5.33 -18.91
N ALA A 130 35.73 -5.22 -17.67
CA ALA A 130 37.13 -5.47 -17.32
C ALA A 130 37.50 -6.98 -17.25
N SER A 131 36.52 -7.89 -17.32
CA SER A 131 36.79 -9.33 -17.19
C SER A 131 37.29 -9.93 -18.52
N PRO A 132 38.50 -10.53 -18.54
CA PRO A 132 39.07 -11.12 -19.76
C PRO A 132 38.38 -12.44 -20.17
N THR A 133 37.58 -13.07 -19.31
CA THR A 133 36.91 -14.36 -19.56
C THR A 133 35.50 -14.24 -20.16
N ALA A 134 35.02 -13.02 -20.44
CA ALA A 134 33.64 -12.80 -20.91
C ALA A 134 33.49 -12.93 -22.43
N ASN A 135 32.64 -13.86 -22.89
CA ASN A 135 32.19 -14.04 -24.27
C ASN A 135 31.32 -12.88 -24.79
N VAL A 136 31.14 -12.77 -26.11
CA VAL A 136 30.35 -11.70 -26.78
C VAL A 136 28.89 -11.64 -26.29
N LEU A 137 28.27 -12.79 -26.04
CA LEU A 137 26.92 -12.92 -25.44
C LEU A 137 26.86 -12.35 -24.01
N THR A 138 27.93 -12.51 -23.24
CA THR A 138 28.08 -11.94 -21.89
C THR A 138 28.52 -10.49 -21.89
N ARG A 139 29.06 -9.93 -22.97
CA ARG A 139 29.45 -8.50 -23.07
C ARG A 139 28.29 -7.57 -23.48
N GLY A 140 27.23 -8.12 -24.06
CA GLY A 140 26.05 -7.36 -24.50
C GLY A 140 24.82 -7.57 -23.61
N PHE A 141 23.85 -8.32 -24.10
CA PHE A 141 22.56 -8.54 -23.44
C PHE A 141 22.71 -9.26 -22.09
N GLY A 142 23.62 -10.23 -22.00
CA GLY A 142 23.91 -10.97 -20.77
C GLY A 142 24.46 -10.08 -19.65
N ALA A 143 25.44 -9.21 -19.94
CA ALA A 143 25.96 -8.25 -18.95
C ALA A 143 24.87 -7.28 -18.48
N ARG A 144 24.01 -6.81 -19.38
CA ARG A 144 22.91 -5.91 -19.02
C ARG A 144 21.88 -6.61 -18.12
N ALA A 145 21.57 -7.88 -18.40
CA ALA A 145 20.68 -8.68 -17.58
C ALA A 145 21.28 -8.94 -16.18
N VAL A 146 22.53 -9.40 -16.11
CA VAL A 146 23.22 -9.65 -14.82
C VAL A 146 23.36 -8.39 -14.00
N ALA A 147 23.78 -7.27 -14.61
CA ALA A 147 23.86 -5.99 -13.92
C ALA A 147 22.48 -5.46 -13.49
N GLY A 148 21.43 -5.76 -14.26
CA GLY A 148 20.04 -5.46 -13.89
C GLY A 148 19.57 -6.25 -12.67
N VAL A 149 19.87 -7.56 -12.62
CA VAL A 149 19.55 -8.44 -11.48
C VAL A 149 20.35 -8.02 -10.25
N ALA A 150 21.65 -7.77 -10.38
CA ALA A 150 22.49 -7.33 -9.28
C ALA A 150 22.04 -5.98 -8.72
N GLY A 151 21.71 -5.02 -9.59
CA GLY A 151 21.14 -3.74 -9.17
C GLY A 151 19.81 -3.92 -8.45
N PHE A 152 18.90 -4.75 -8.97
CA PHE A 152 17.60 -5.00 -8.36
C PHE A 152 17.70 -5.70 -7.00
N ALA A 153 18.66 -6.61 -6.83
CA ALA A 153 18.91 -7.30 -5.56
C ALA A 153 19.26 -6.31 -4.44
N LEU A 154 19.98 -5.22 -4.74
CA LEU A 154 20.33 -4.18 -3.76
C LEU A 154 19.30 -3.05 -3.66
N GLU A 155 18.48 -2.85 -4.69
CA GLU A 155 17.50 -1.77 -4.75
C GLU A 155 16.37 -1.95 -3.73
N ALA A 156 15.82 -3.16 -3.58
CA ALA A 156 14.74 -3.42 -2.63
C ALA A 156 15.13 -3.18 -1.16
N PRO A 157 16.24 -3.73 -0.62
CA PRO A 157 16.63 -3.43 0.77
C PRO A 157 17.00 -1.95 0.95
N ALA A 158 17.61 -1.30 -0.05
CA ALA A 158 17.89 0.13 0.00
C ALA A 158 16.60 0.97 0.07
N PHE A 159 15.57 0.60 -0.71
CA PHE A 159 14.25 1.25 -0.67
C PHE A 159 13.59 1.10 0.70
N THR A 160 13.55 -0.13 1.24
CA THR A 160 12.96 -0.41 2.56
C THR A 160 13.67 0.36 3.68
N LEU A 161 15.00 0.38 3.67
CA LEU A 161 15.79 1.10 4.68
C LEU A 161 15.64 2.62 4.55
N ALA A 162 15.72 3.17 3.34
CA ALA A 162 15.57 4.61 3.12
C ALA A 162 14.17 5.11 3.52
N GLY A 163 13.12 4.33 3.21
CA GLY A 163 11.75 4.68 3.59
C GLY A 163 11.54 4.68 5.12
N ARG A 164 12.11 3.69 5.82
CA ARG A 164 12.03 3.60 7.29
C ARG A 164 12.80 4.73 7.97
N LEU A 165 14.05 4.99 7.55
CA LEU A 165 14.87 6.10 8.06
C LEU A 165 14.22 7.46 7.80
N GLY A 166 13.65 7.66 6.61
CA GLY A 166 12.95 8.90 6.28
C GLY A 166 11.67 9.09 7.09
N SER A 167 10.95 8.01 7.40
CA SER A 167 9.76 8.06 8.26
C SER A 167 10.12 8.37 9.72
N GLU A 168 11.20 7.77 10.23
CA GLU A 168 11.71 8.02 11.58
C GLU A 168 12.22 9.46 11.73
N ALA A 169 12.89 10.00 10.71
CA ALA A 169 13.31 11.40 10.67
C ALA A 169 12.13 12.40 10.71
N LEU A 170 10.93 11.99 10.31
CA LEU A 170 9.69 12.77 10.43
C LEU A 170 8.92 12.48 11.74
N GLY A 171 9.49 11.72 12.67
CA GLY A 171 8.88 11.41 13.96
C GLY A 171 7.76 10.36 13.89
N ARG A 172 7.73 9.51 12.86
CA ARG A 172 6.79 8.38 12.79
C ARG A 172 7.42 7.16 13.47
N ASP A 173 6.70 6.56 14.41
CA ASP A 173 7.12 5.32 15.05
C ASP A 173 7.13 4.17 14.03
N GLN A 174 8.27 3.48 13.93
CA GLN A 174 8.49 2.36 13.01
C GLN A 174 8.77 1.08 13.80
N ASP A 175 8.08 0.00 13.43
CA ASP A 175 8.32 -1.31 14.02
C ASP A 175 9.52 -2.00 13.34
N TRP A 176 10.65 -2.04 14.03
CA TRP A 176 11.90 -2.68 13.58
C TRP A 176 11.94 -4.20 13.81
N SER A 177 10.82 -4.84 14.15
CA SER A 177 10.75 -6.29 14.28
C SER A 177 11.17 -6.99 12.98
N GLY A 178 11.87 -8.13 13.11
CA GLY A 178 12.34 -8.91 11.95
C GLY A 178 11.19 -9.36 11.03
N TYR A 179 10.00 -9.58 11.61
CA TYR A 179 8.79 -9.91 10.84
C TYR A 179 8.29 -8.73 10.01
N ALA A 180 8.20 -7.53 10.58
CA ALA A 180 7.79 -6.32 9.86
C ALA A 180 8.79 -5.99 8.74
N LEU A 181 10.09 -6.08 9.02
CA LEU A 181 11.14 -5.89 8.02
C LEU A 181 11.02 -6.90 6.87
N GLY A 182 10.87 -8.19 7.17
CA GLY A 182 10.74 -9.23 6.16
C GLY A 182 9.52 -9.02 5.25
N ARG A 183 8.38 -8.63 5.84
CA ARG A 183 7.15 -8.31 5.10
C ARG A 183 7.35 -7.11 4.17
N ASP A 184 7.98 -6.05 4.65
CA ASP A 184 8.21 -4.82 3.86
C ASP A 184 9.22 -5.05 2.73
N LEU A 185 10.22 -5.90 2.96
CA LEU A 185 11.20 -6.29 1.94
C LEU A 185 10.54 -7.12 0.83
N ALA A 186 9.71 -8.10 1.22
CA ALA A 186 8.97 -8.93 0.28
C ALA A 186 7.99 -8.09 -0.57
N SER A 187 7.25 -7.17 0.06
CA SER A 187 6.35 -6.26 -0.66
C SER A 187 7.11 -5.33 -1.61
N SER A 188 8.27 -4.80 -1.18
CA SER A 188 9.13 -3.96 -2.02
C SER A 188 9.62 -4.72 -3.26
N TYR A 189 10.03 -5.98 -3.13
CA TYR A 189 10.42 -6.80 -4.27
C TYR A 189 9.25 -7.07 -5.23
N LEU A 190 8.05 -7.33 -4.70
CA LEU A 190 6.86 -7.56 -5.54
C LEU A 190 6.46 -6.30 -6.31
N VAL A 191 6.46 -5.14 -5.65
CA VAL A 191 6.12 -3.85 -6.27
C VAL A 191 7.16 -3.46 -7.33
N LEU A 192 8.45 -3.48 -6.98
CA LEU A 192 9.52 -3.12 -7.92
C LEU A 192 9.63 -4.12 -9.07
N GLY A 193 9.44 -5.41 -8.79
CA GLY A 193 9.41 -6.47 -9.81
C GLY A 193 8.24 -6.28 -10.78
N GLY A 194 7.03 -6.05 -10.26
CA GLY A 194 5.85 -5.75 -11.07
C GLY A 194 6.03 -4.50 -11.94
N LEU A 195 6.58 -3.42 -11.36
CA LEU A 195 6.81 -2.17 -12.08
C LEU A 195 7.85 -2.33 -13.20
N LYS A 196 8.96 -3.04 -12.96
CA LYS A 196 9.98 -3.29 -13.98
C LYS A 196 9.48 -4.20 -15.10
N LEU A 197 8.68 -5.22 -14.78
CA LEU A 197 8.05 -6.08 -15.79
C LEU A 197 7.03 -5.30 -16.64
N ALA A 198 6.23 -4.42 -16.02
CA ALA A 198 5.32 -3.54 -16.74
C ALA A 198 6.07 -2.55 -17.66
N GLY A 199 7.18 -1.96 -17.18
CA GLY A 199 8.01 -1.04 -17.95
C GLY A 199 8.79 -1.70 -19.09
N TRP A 200 9.13 -3.00 -18.98
CA TRP A 200 9.68 -3.77 -20.11
C TRP A 200 8.66 -3.95 -21.24
N GLY A 201 7.36 -3.99 -20.94
CA GLY A 201 6.30 -4.00 -21.95
C GLY A 201 6.13 -2.67 -22.70
N SER A 202 6.49 -1.54 -22.09
CA SER A 202 6.33 -0.21 -22.70
C SER A 202 7.57 0.29 -23.46
N GLY A 203 8.72 -0.39 -23.35
CA GLY A 203 9.98 0.00 -23.99
C GLY A 203 10.25 -0.61 -25.37
N ALA A 204 9.24 -1.23 -26.00
CA ALA A 204 9.34 -1.88 -27.31
C ALA A 204 8.73 -1.07 -28.47
N VAL A 205 8.72 0.27 -28.35
CA VAL A 205 8.43 1.21 -29.45
C VAL A 205 9.60 2.17 -29.60
#